data_AF-A0AAW3DCA0-F1
#
_entry.id   AF-A0AAW3DCA0-F1
#
_cell.length_a   1.000
_cell.length_b   1.000
_cell.length_c   1.000
_cell.angle_alpha   90.00
_cell.angle_beta   90.00
_cell.angle_gamma   90.00
#
_symmetry.space_group_name_H-M   'P 1'
#
loop_
_entity.id
_entity.type
_entity.pdbx_description
1 polymer ?
#
loop_
_entity_poly.entity_id
_entity_poly.type
_entity_poly.pdbx_seq_one_letter_code
_entity_poly.pdbx_strand_id
1 'polypeptide(L)' 'MANPQAQTEDDGLIFVNVIDTDKKLSYIVYLNATDLSLVYKAYLPILIPPALHGVYLK' A
#
# COMPACT_ATOMS: atom_id res chain seq x y z
N MET A 1 7.71 -2.63 3.42
CA MET A 1 8.69 -3.49 2.73
C MET A 1 9.96 -2.67 2.56
N ALA A 2 11.04 -3.06 3.23
CA ALA A 2 12.30 -2.35 3.09
C ALA A 2 12.89 -2.58 1.68
N ASN A 3 13.53 -1.54 1.14
CA ASN A 3 14.38 -1.66 -0.04
C ASN A 3 15.51 -2.67 0.25
N PRO A 4 15.81 -3.64 -0.64
CA PRO A 4 16.87 -4.62 -0.41
C PRO A 4 18.26 -4.03 -0.11
N GLN A 5 18.51 -2.79 -0.54
CA GLN A 5 19.78 -2.08 -0.32
C GLN A 5 19.66 -0.95 0.71
N ALA A 6 18.55 -0.91 1.47
CA ALA A 6 18.23 0.15 2.42
C ALA A 6 19.38 0.40 3.40
N GLN A 7 19.71 1.68 3.58
CA GLN A 7 20.66 2.15 4.60
C GLN A 7 19.96 2.90 5.75
N THR A 8 18.69 3.28 5.58
CA THR A 8 17.86 3.95 6.58
C THR A 8 16.63 3.11 6.89
N GLU A 9 16.03 3.34 8.06
CA GLU A 9 14.85 2.60 8.52
C GLU A 9 13.64 2.75 7.58
N ASP A 10 13.50 3.92 6.98
CA ASP A 10 12.38 4.38 6.17
C ASP A 10 12.64 4.28 4.64
N ASP A 11 13.74 3.66 4.22
CA ASP A 11 13.98 3.37 2.79
C ASP A 11 13.20 2.11 2.37
N GLY A 12 12.01 2.35 1.81
CA GLY A 12 11.16 1.28 1.33
C GLY A 12 9.79 1.73 0.87
N LEU A 13 8.86 0.76 0.85
CA LEU A 13 7.48 0.96 0.40
C LEU A 13 6.48 0.60 1.49
N ILE A 14 5.43 1.41 1.59
CA ILE A 14 4.23 1.16 2.40
C ILE A 14 3.10 0.70 1.48
N PHE A 15 2.40 -0.35 1.88
CA PHE A 15 1.25 -0.90 1.18
C PHE A 15 -0.01 -0.52 1.94
N VAL A 16 -0.97 0.09 1.24
CA VAL A 16 -2.24 0.46 1.84
C VAL A 16 -3.38 -0.02 0.95
N ASN A 17 -4.31 -0.76 1.55
CA ASN A 17 -5.60 -1.04 0.95
C ASN A 17 -6.55 0.12 1.27
N VAL A 18 -7.17 0.69 0.25
CA VAL A 18 -8.08 1.82 0.37
C VAL A 18 -9.44 1.44 -0.20
N ILE A 19 -10.49 1.84 0.51
CA ILE A 19 -11.87 1.77 0.04
C ILE A 19 -12.20 3.09 -0.67
N ASP A 20 -12.53 3.02 -1.95
CA ASP A 20 -13.03 4.13 -2.76
C ASP A 20 -14.56 4.09 -2.75
N THR A 21 -15.18 4.90 -1.90
CA THR A 21 -16.64 4.89 -1.70
C THR A 21 -17.41 5.37 -2.92
N ASP A 22 -16.82 6.25 -3.71
CA ASP A 22 -17.46 6.82 -4.89
C ASP A 22 -17.54 5.76 -6.00
N LYS A 23 -16.45 5.00 -6.18
CA LYS A 23 -16.41 3.90 -7.16
C LYS A 23 -16.96 2.57 -6.64
N LYS A 24 -17.19 2.45 -5.33
CA LYS A 24 -17.59 1.21 -4.66
C LYS A 24 -16.62 0.05 -4.93
N LEU A 25 -15.33 0.38 -5.03
CA LEU A 25 -14.24 -0.55 -5.27
C LEU A 25 -13.13 -0.30 -4.26
N SER A 26 -12.21 -1.25 -4.16
CA SER A 26 -10.96 -1.04 -3.44
C SER A 26 -9.79 -0.84 -4.41
N TYR A 27 -8.75 -0.19 -3.93
CA TYR A 27 -7.48 -0.11 -4.62
C TYR A 27 -6.33 -0.28 -3.63
N ILE A 28 -5.21 -0.78 -4.14
CA ILE A 28 -3.97 -0.87 -3.37
C ILE A 28 -3.05 0.26 -3.85
N VAL A 29 -2.47 0.99 -2.90
CA VAL A 29 -1.41 1.96 -3.16
C VAL A 29 -0.09 1.49 -2.60
N TYR A 30 0.95 1.91 -3.32
CA TYR A 30 2.35 1.78 -2.97
C TYR A 30 2.82 3.20 -2.72
N LEU A 31 3.18 3.47 -1.47
CA LEU A 31 3.70 4.77 -1.07
C LEU A 31 5.19 4.63 -0.81
N ASN A 32 5.96 5.66 -1.15
CA ASN A 32 7.32 5.80 -0.67
C ASN A 32 7.26 5.98 0.85
N ALA A 33 8.02 5.17 1.59
CA ALA A 33 7.99 5.20 3.05
C ALA A 33 8.61 6.48 3.64
N THR A 34 9.50 7.16 2.92
CA THR A 34 10.20 8.37 3.39
C THR A 34 9.28 9.61 3.41
N ASP A 35 8.43 9.79 2.40
CA ASP A 35 7.65 11.02 2.21
C ASP A 35 6.14 10.78 1.95
N LEU A 36 5.70 9.52 1.97
CA LEU A 36 4.34 9.09 1.67
C LEU A 36 3.85 9.45 0.26
N SER A 37 4.77 9.80 -0.65
CA SER A 37 4.43 10.07 -2.03
C SER A 37 3.90 8.80 -2.72
N LEU A 38 2.94 8.99 -3.63
CA LEU A 38 2.36 7.89 -4.37
C LEU A 38 3.35 7.38 -5.43
N VAL A 39 3.76 6.12 -5.31
CA VAL A 39 4.58 5.43 -6.32
C VAL A 39 3.69 4.73 -7.34
N TYR A 40 2.66 4.02 -6.86
CA TYR A 40 1.76 3.27 -7.73
C TYR A 40 0.38 3.08 -7.10
N LYS A 41 -0.64 2.99 -7.96
CA LYS A 41 -2.04 2.75 -7.58
C LYS A 41 -2.65 1.70 -8.52
N ALA A 42 -3.21 0.65 -7.94
CA ALA A 42 -3.92 -0.39 -8.68
C ALA A 42 -5.35 -0.55 -8.16
N TYR A 43 -6.33 -0.29 -9.02
CA TYR A 43 -7.72 -0.63 -8.72
C TYR A 43 -7.94 -2.14 -8.80
N LEU A 44 -8.74 -2.64 -7.87
CA LEU A 44 -9.22 -4.00 -7.86
C LEU A 44 -10.65 -4.04 -8.44
N PRO A 45 -11.05 -5.12 -9.12
CA PRO A 45 -12.42 -5.28 -9.62
C PRO A 45 -13.44 -5.61 -8.50
N ILE A 46 -13.02 -5.51 -7.23
CA ILE A 46 -13.81 -5.86 -6.06
C ILE A 46 -13.65 -4.81 -4.95
N LEU A 47 -14.62 -4.77 -4.04
CA LEU A 47 -14.51 -4.08 -2.75
C LEU A 47 -13.93 -5.06 -1.72
N ILE A 48 -12.84 -4.66 -1.06
CA ILE A 48 -12.30 -5.37 0.09
C ILE A 48 -12.92 -4.76 1.36
N PRO A 49 -13.65 -5.52 2.19
CA PRO A 49 -14.16 -5.03 3.47
C PRO A 49 -13.03 -4.62 4.43
N PRO A 50 -13.31 -3.76 5.44
CA PRO A 50 -12.34 -3.44 6.48
C PRO A 50 -11.77 -4.71 7.13
N ALA A 51 -10.46 -4.88 7.00
CA ALA A 51 -9.72 -5.99 7.60
C ALA A 51 -8.95 -5.50 8.83
N LEU A 52 -8.45 -6.46 9.62
CA LEU A 52 -7.61 -6.17 10.79
C LEU A 52 -6.15 -5.97 10.35
N HIS A 53 -5.31 -6.96 10.57
CA HIS A 53 -3.88 -6.89 10.32
C HIS A 53 -3.50 -7.69 9.07
N GLY A 54 -2.45 -7.24 8.39
CA GLY A 54 -1.79 -7.97 7.31
C GLY A 54 -0.31 -8.15 7.62
N VAL A 55 0.32 -9.10 6.93
CA VAL A 55 1.77 -9.32 7.00
C VAL A 55 2.33 -9.34 5.58
N TYR A 56 3.50 -8.74 5.41
CA TYR A 56 4.29 -8.93 4.20
C TYR A 56 5.22 -10.13 4.41
N LEU A 57 5.17 -11.11 3.51
CA LEU A 57 6.08 -12.24 3.47
C LEU A 57 7.11 -12.01 2.37
N LYS A 58 8.38 -12.22 2.70
CA LYS A 58 9.52 -12.04 1.80
C LYS A 58 9.75 -13.27 0.93
#